data_AF-A0A842YHU4-F1
#
_entry.id   AF-A0A842YHU4-F1
#
_cell.length_a   1.000
_cell.length_b   1.000
_cell.length_c   1.000
_cell.angle_alpha   90.00
_cell.angle_beta   90.00
_cell.angle_gamma   90.00
#
_symmetry.space_group_name_H-M   'P 1'
#
loop_
_entity.id
_entity.type
_entity.pdbx_description
1 polymer ?
#
loop_
_entity_poly.entity_id
_entity_poly.type
_entity_poly.pdbx_seq_one_letter_code
_entity_poly.pdbx_strand_id
1 'polypeptide(L)'
;MREIELEIFESGCERHKVGQKFKYPDQTGQMCTWLIESATPMIKVLRHDGQLGWSYDGTPYEKVVNKDGVTTEFVRCPDPTTAGVVLKITATNIIPVKE
;
A
#
# COMPACT_ATOMS: atom_id res chain seq x y z
N MET A 1 -15.52 -2.41 6.00
CA MET A 1 -14.24 -1.70 5.79
C MET A 1 -13.14 -2.73 5.83
N ARG A 2 -12.11 -2.58 4.99
CA ARG A 2 -10.97 -3.50 4.94
C ARG A 2 -9.85 -3.02 5.85
N GLU A 3 -9.06 -3.95 6.40
CA GLU A 3 -7.81 -3.64 7.07
C GLU A 3 -6.74 -3.29 6.05
N ILE A 4 -5.87 -2.33 6.38
CA ILE A 4 -4.84 -1.83 5.48
C ILE A 4 -3.47 -1.97 6.15
N GLU A 5 -2.60 -2.75 5.52
CA GLU A 5 -1.16 -2.82 5.80
C GLU A 5 -0.40 -2.08 4.70
N LEU A 6 0.59 -1.30 5.10
CA LEU A 6 1.46 -0.54 4.21
C LEU A 6 2.88 -1.09 4.36
N GLU A 7 3.48 -1.57 3.27
CA GLU A 7 4.80 -2.19 3.25
C GLU A 7 5.73 -1.45 2.28
N ILE A 8 6.95 -1.12 2.71
CA ILE A 8 7.98 -0.56 1.83
C ILE A 8 8.55 -1.69 0.97
N PHE A 9 8.20 -1.69 -0.31
CA PHE A 9 8.57 -2.73 -1.28
C PHE A 9 9.93 -2.46 -1.92
N GLU A 10 10.19 -1.19 -2.28
CA GLU A 10 11.49 -0.71 -2.74
C GLU A 10 11.85 0.54 -1.95
N SER A 11 13.15 0.73 -1.69
CA SER A 11 13.64 1.97 -1.12
C SER A 11 15.04 2.28 -1.59
N GLY A 12 15.23 3.51 -2.08
CA GLY A 12 16.54 4.17 -2.21
C GLY A 12 16.65 5.39 -1.29
N CYS A 13 15.76 5.56 -0.31
CA CYS A 13 15.82 6.68 0.65
C CYS A 13 16.36 6.21 2.01
N GLU A 14 16.98 7.12 2.76
CA GLU A 14 17.58 6.79 4.05
C GLU A 14 16.54 6.50 5.15
N ARG A 15 15.35 7.09 5.02
CA ARG A 15 14.31 7.05 6.07
C ARG A 15 13.59 5.71 6.17
N HIS A 16 13.34 5.06 5.04
CA HIS A 16 12.51 3.85 4.97
C HIS A 16 13.33 2.68 4.45
N LYS A 17 13.14 1.50 5.04
CA LYS A 17 13.85 0.28 4.64
C LYS A 17 12.89 -0.70 4.00
N VAL A 18 13.37 -1.46 3.01
CA VAL A 18 12.60 -2.53 2.38
C VAL A 18 12.11 -3.52 3.44
N GLY A 19 10.85 -3.93 3.35
CA GLY A 19 10.17 -4.81 4.30
C GLY A 19 9.63 -4.12 5.56
N GLN A 20 9.83 -2.81 5.71
CA GLN A 20 9.22 -2.05 6.81
C GLN A 20 7.70 -1.98 6.61
N LYS A 21 6.95 -2.29 7.67
CA LYS A 21 5.48 -2.35 7.66
C LYS A 21 4.86 -1.33 8.60
N PHE A 22 3.71 -0.79 8.21
CA PHE A 22 2.92 0.15 8.96
C PHE A 22 1.43 -0.21 8.88
N LYS A 23 0.74 -0.14 10.01
CA LYS A 23 -0.71 -0.27 10.10
C LYS A 23 -1.38 1.07 9.85
N TYR A 24 -2.32 1.12 8.92
CA TYR A 24 -3.14 2.31 8.67
C TYR A 24 -4.44 2.28 9.49
N PRO A 25 -4.87 3.40 10.11
CA PRO A 25 -4.23 4.73 10.10
C PRO A 25 -3.17 4.92 11.21
N ASP A 26 -3.05 3.97 12.15
CA ASP A 26 -2.36 4.13 13.45
C ASP A 26 -0.88 4.53 13.35
N GLN A 27 -0.16 4.05 12.35
CA GLN A 27 1.30 4.22 12.22
C GLN A 27 1.71 5.18 11.09
N THR A 28 0.75 5.88 10.48
CA THR A 28 1.02 6.79 9.35
C THR A 28 1.94 7.95 9.70
N GLY A 29 1.95 8.42 10.96
CA GLY A 29 2.85 9.48 11.44
C GLY A 29 4.34 9.11 11.39
N GLN A 30 4.68 7.83 11.23
CA GLN A 30 6.06 7.36 11.10
C GLN A 30 6.55 7.42 9.63
N MET A 31 5.61 7.47 8.68
CA MET A 31 5.90 7.48 7.25
C MET A 31 6.40 8.85 6.77
N CYS A 32 6.99 8.88 5.58
CA CYS A 32 7.31 10.15 4.92
C CYS A 32 6.01 10.77 4.42
N THR A 33 5.80 12.06 4.67
CA THR A 33 4.57 12.78 4.29
C THR A 33 4.27 12.64 2.80
N TRP A 34 5.27 12.77 1.91
CA TRP A 34 5.05 12.65 0.47
C TRP A 34 4.57 11.25 0.06
N LEU A 35 5.11 10.22 0.72
CA LEU A 35 4.72 8.84 0.42
C LEU A 35 3.27 8.57 0.84
N ILE A 36 2.90 8.89 2.09
CA ILE A 36 1.55 8.61 2.60
C ILE A 36 0.49 9.47 1.90
N GLU A 37 0.75 10.75 1.65
CA GLU A 37 -0.20 11.62 0.96
C GLU A 37 -0.42 11.18 -0.49
N SER A 38 0.64 10.76 -1.19
CA SER A 38 0.51 10.20 -2.56
C SER A 38 -0.29 8.90 -2.60
N ALA A 39 -0.27 8.09 -1.53
CA ALA A 39 -0.97 6.81 -1.44
C ALA A 39 -2.41 6.93 -0.92
N THR A 40 -2.75 8.04 -0.25
CA THR A 40 -4.04 8.22 0.44
C THR A 40 -5.27 7.99 -0.43
N PRO A 41 -5.34 8.48 -1.69
CA PRO A 41 -6.48 8.20 -2.57
C PRO A 41 -6.67 6.70 -2.83
N MET A 42 -5.57 5.97 -3.08
CA MET A 42 -5.60 4.52 -3.33
C MET A 42 -6.02 3.76 -2.07
N ILE A 43 -5.49 4.14 -0.91
CA ILE A 43 -5.88 3.56 0.40
C ILE A 43 -7.38 3.72 0.61
N LYS A 44 -7.95 4.89 0.31
CA LYS A 44 -9.40 5.13 0.42
C LYS A 44 -10.19 4.19 -0.49
N VAL A 45 -9.81 4.08 -1.76
CA VAL A 45 -10.47 3.17 -2.71
C VAL A 45 -10.46 1.72 -2.19
N LEU A 46 -9.28 1.22 -1.84
CA LEU A 46 -9.10 -0.16 -1.35
C LEU A 46 -9.83 -0.43 -0.04
N ARG A 47 -9.84 0.53 0.90
CA ARG A 47 -10.52 0.39 2.20
C ARG A 47 -12.04 0.22 2.07
N HIS A 48 -12.60 0.74 0.98
CA HIS A 48 -14.01 0.63 0.61
C HIS A 48 -14.28 -0.44 -0.45
N ASP A 49 -13.36 -1.39 -0.63
CA ASP A 49 -13.46 -2.50 -1.58
C ASP A 49 -13.55 -2.08 -3.07
N GLY A 50 -13.14 -0.83 -3.36
CA GLY A 50 -12.95 -0.37 -4.72
C GLY A 50 -11.70 -0.98 -5.35
N GLN A 51 -11.68 -0.98 -6.68
CA GLN A 51 -10.57 -1.52 -7.47
C GLN A 51 -10.04 -0.44 -8.42
N LEU A 52 -8.72 -0.39 -8.58
CA LEU A 52 -8.04 0.47 -9.55
C LEU A 52 -7.66 -0.39 -10.76
N GLY A 53 -8.12 -0.01 -11.96
CA GLY A 53 -8.17 -0.89 -13.13
C GLY A 53 -6.84 -1.32 -13.76
N TRP A 54 -5.70 -0.93 -13.21
CA TRP A 54 -4.38 -1.36 -13.67
C TRP A 54 -3.95 -2.62 -12.92
N SER A 55 -3.36 -3.61 -13.59
CA SER A 55 -2.89 -4.87 -12.97
C SER A 55 -1.36 -4.96 -12.86
N TYR A 56 -0.64 -4.27 -13.74
CA TYR A 56 0.82 -4.32 -13.87
C TYR A 56 1.38 -5.73 -14.16
N ASP A 57 0.68 -6.50 -15.00
CA ASP A 57 1.00 -7.89 -15.34
C ASP A 57 2.45 -8.06 -15.84
N GLY A 58 3.13 -9.09 -15.34
CA GLY A 58 4.51 -9.39 -15.73
C GLY A 58 5.57 -8.44 -15.15
N THR A 59 5.20 -7.58 -14.20
CA THR A 59 6.13 -6.71 -13.47
C THR A 59 6.25 -7.14 -12.01
N PRO A 60 7.29 -6.70 -11.26
CA PRO A 60 7.37 -6.92 -9.82
C PRO A 60 6.21 -6.31 -9.01
N TYR A 61 5.41 -5.44 -9.63
CA TYR A 61 4.28 -4.75 -9.03
C TYR A 61 2.92 -5.36 -9.42
N GLU A 62 2.93 -6.57 -9.99
CA GLU A 62 1.70 -7.26 -10.37
C GLU A 62 0.75 -7.37 -9.17
N LYS A 63 -0.49 -6.92 -9.36
CA LYS A 63 -1.47 -6.81 -8.27
C LYS A 63 -2.15 -8.14 -8.01
N VAL A 64 -2.37 -8.41 -6.72
CA VAL A 64 -3.37 -9.37 -6.29
C VAL A 64 -4.71 -8.64 -6.23
N VAL A 65 -5.73 -9.15 -6.93
CA VAL A 65 -7.10 -8.60 -6.90
C VAL A 65 -8.06 -9.65 -6.33
N ASN A 66 -8.65 -9.33 -5.18
CA ASN A 66 -9.61 -10.14 -4.42
C ASN A 66 -9.29 -11.65 -4.34
N LYS A 67 -8.02 -12.01 -4.19
CA LYS A 67 -7.63 -13.40 -3.93
C LYS A 67 -7.71 -13.66 -2.44
N ASP A 68 -8.58 -14.57 -2.02
CA ASP A 68 -8.80 -14.91 -0.61
C ASP A 68 -9.13 -13.67 0.27
N GLY A 69 -9.82 -12.68 -0.31
CA GLY A 69 -10.15 -11.42 0.36
C GLY A 69 -8.98 -10.44 0.49
N VAL A 70 -7.86 -10.69 -0.18
CA VAL A 70 -6.67 -9.83 -0.23
C VAL A 70 -6.63 -9.05 -1.55
N THR A 71 -6.28 -7.78 -1.49
CA THR A 71 -6.05 -6.93 -2.67
C THR A 71 -4.84 -6.05 -2.44
N THR A 72 -3.98 -5.91 -3.45
CA THR A 72 -2.78 -5.10 -3.35
C THR A 72 -2.76 -3.95 -4.35
N GLU A 73 -2.05 -2.88 -3.99
CA GLU A 73 -1.75 -1.75 -4.86
C GLU A 73 -0.33 -1.27 -4.62
N PHE A 74 0.27 -0.64 -5.62
CA PHE A 74 1.62 -0.09 -5.54
C PHE A 74 1.61 1.41 -5.83
N VAL A 75 2.31 2.17 -4.99
CA VAL A 75 2.44 3.63 -5.12
C VAL A 75 3.91 3.99 -5.00
N ARG A 76 4.42 4.72 -5.99
CA ARG A 76 5.77 5.26 -5.96
C ARG A 76 5.76 6.64 -5.32
N CYS A 77 6.71 6.89 -4.42
CA CYS A 77 6.94 8.21 -3.85
C CYS A 77 7.14 9.24 -4.98
N PRO A 78 6.49 10.41 -4.94
CA PRO A 78 6.63 11.45 -5.97
C PRO A 78 7.95 12.23 -5.86
N ASP A 79 8.92 11.72 -5.09
CA ASP A 79 10.27 12.28 -5.00
C ASP A 79 10.92 12.26 -6.40
N PRO A 80 11.32 13.42 -6.95
CA PRO A 80 11.90 13.50 -8.29
C PRO A 80 13.33 12.95 -8.37
N THR A 81 13.94 12.58 -7.24
CA THR A 81 15.30 12.04 -7.18
C THR A 81 15.35 10.53 -7.47
N THR A 82 16.56 9.99 -7.54
CA THR A 82 16.79 8.54 -7.70
C THR A 82 16.53 7.74 -6.43
N ALA A 83 16.12 8.37 -5.32
CA ALA A 83 15.84 7.69 -4.05
C ALA A 83 14.62 6.75 -4.11
N GLY A 84 13.80 6.83 -5.17
CA GLY A 84 12.78 5.85 -5.58
C GLY A 84 12.27 4.88 -4.50
N VAL A 85 11.23 5.29 -3.77
CA VAL A 85 10.54 4.41 -2.80
C VAL A 85 9.25 3.92 -3.40
N VAL A 86 8.99 2.61 -3.32
CA VAL A 86 7.69 2.02 -3.71
C VAL A 86 7.02 1.45 -2.47
N LEU A 87 5.79 1.86 -2.25
CA LEU A 87 4.91 1.34 -1.23
C LEU A 87 3.98 0.30 -1.82
N LYS A 88 3.88 -0.86 -1.17
CA LYS A 88 2.82 -1.85 -1.38
C LYS A 88 1.74 -1.63 -0.33
N ILE A 89 0.51 -1.44 -0.79
CA ILE A 89 -0.69 -1.36 0.03
C ILE A 89 -1.33 -2.73 -0.04
N THR A 90 -1.63 -3.34 1.11
CA THR A 90 -2.37 -4.60 1.20
C THR A 90 -3.67 -4.37 1.95
N ALA A 91 -4.79 -4.63 1.27
CA ALA A 91 -6.13 -4.57 1.84
C ALA A 91 -6.65 -5.98 2.12
N THR A 92 -7.13 -6.22 3.33
CA THR A 92 -7.66 -7.53 3.75
C THR A 92 -9.10 -7.37 4.22
N ASN A 93 -9.98 -8.26 3.75
CA ASN A 93 -11.34 -8.31 4.24
C ASN A 93 -11.36 -8.65 5.73
N ILE A 94 -12.08 -7.85 6.52
CA ILE A 94 -12.35 -8.18 7.91
C ILE A 94 -13.41 -9.29 7.87
N ILE A 95 -13.01 -10.52 8.20
CA ILE A 95 -13.96 -11.59 8.47
C ILE A 95 -14.59 -11.24 9.82
N PRO A 96 -15.92 -11.00 9.90
CA PRO A 96 -16.55 -10.77 11.19
C PRO A 96 -16.35 -12.02 12.05
N VAL A 97 -15.74 -11.86 13.22
CA VAL A 97 -15.78 -12.88 14.27
C VAL A 97 -17.26 -13.05 14.62
N LYS A 98 -17.84 -14.21 14.32
CA LYS A 98 -19.16 -14.57 14.84
C LYS A 98 -19.01 -14.69 16.35
N GLU A 99 -19.63 -13.76 17.09
CA GLU A 99 -19.86 -13.87 18.53
C GLU A 99 -20.72 -15.10 18.85
#